data_AF-A0A1G2CU21-F1
#
_entry.id   AF-A0A1G2CU21-F1
#
_cell.length_a   1.000
_cell.length_b   1.000
_cell.length_c   1.000
_cell.angle_alpha   90.00
_cell.angle_beta   90.00
_cell.angle_gamma   90.00
#
_symmetry.space_group_name_H-M   'P 1'
#
loop_
_entity.id
_entity.type
_entity.pdbx_description
1 polymer ?
#
loop_
_entity_poly.entity_id
_entity_poly.type
_entity_poly.pdbx_seq_one_letter_code
_entity_poly.pdbx_strand_id
1 'polypeptide(L)'
;MNKYPQQPDEIIDLHGRIITETECILRDLFAKDGPLHVRIIVGKGIHSKGGPVLRDFVKNYLTSRNIRFSQSKIQDGGDGALEVYVEK
;
A
#
# COMPACT_ATOMS: atom_id res chain seq x y z
N MET A 1 17.05 1.20 -19.16
CA MET A 1 16.30 2.00 -18.17
C MET A 1 14.86 2.09 -18.66
N ASN A 2 13.98 1.20 -18.19
CA ASN A 2 12.62 1.08 -18.73
C ASN A 2 11.75 2.28 -18.29
N LYS A 3 11.27 3.05 -19.26
CA LYS A 3 10.48 4.28 -19.10
C LYS A 3 8.97 4.04 -18.98
N TYR A 4 8.53 2.80 -18.76
CA TYR A 4 7.12 2.46 -18.67
C TYR A 4 6.68 2.46 -17.20
N PRO A 5 5.58 3.14 -16.84
CA PRO A 5 4.97 2.95 -15.53
C PRO A 5 4.64 1.46 -15.41
N GLN A 6 5.26 0.79 -14.44
CA GLN A 6 4.91 -0.58 -14.09
C GLN A 6 3.46 -0.53 -13.63
N GLN A 7 2.56 -1.22 -14.33
CA GLN A 7 1.21 -1.39 -13.83
C GLN A 7 1.29 -2.32 -12.61
N PRO A 8 0.53 -2.04 -11.54
CA PRO A 8 0.42 -2.98 -10.44
C PRO A 8 -0.27 -4.26 -10.92
N ASP A 9 0.23 -5.41 -10.47
CA ASP A 9 -0.40 -6.71 -10.71
C ASP A 9 -1.75 -6.79 -9.99
N GLU A 10 -1.86 -6.11 -8.85
CA GLU A 10 -3.05 -6.08 -8.00
C GLU A 10 -3.25 -4.69 -7.39
N ILE A 11 -4.50 -4.24 -7.28
CA ILE A 11 -4.87 -2.99 -6.59
C ILE A 11 -5.74 -3.35 -5.39
N ILE A 12 -5.32 -2.94 -4.21
CA ILE A 12 -6.00 -3.25 -2.95
C ILE A 12 -6.49 -1.95 -2.33
N ASP A 13 -7.81 -1.89 -2.10
CA ASP A 13 -8.45 -0.76 -1.47
C ASP A 13 -8.70 -1.00 0.02
N LEU A 14 -7.99 -0.22 0.83
CA LEU A 14 -8.07 -0.22 2.28
C LEU A 14 -8.75 1.04 2.82
N HIS A 15 -9.23 1.96 1.98
CA HIS A 15 -9.84 3.19 2.47
C HIS A 15 -11.03 2.87 3.39
N GLY A 16 -11.15 3.62 4.48
CA GLY A 16 -12.26 3.47 5.44
C GLY A 16 -12.23 2.21 6.30
N ARG A 17 -11.26 1.32 6.12
CA ARG A 17 -11.08 0.12 6.97
C ARG A 17 -10.48 0.47 8.33
N ILE A 18 -10.64 -0.44 9.28
CA ILE A 18 -9.95 -0.36 10.57
C ILE A 18 -8.61 -1.09 10.53
N ILE A 19 -7.71 -0.77 11.46
CA ILE A 19 -6.33 -1.31 11.53
C ILE A 19 -6.31 -2.85 11.49
N THR A 20 -7.18 -3.49 12.27
CA THR A 20 -7.22 -4.96 12.38
C THR A 20 -7.61 -5.64 11.08
N GLU A 21 -8.59 -5.09 10.35
CA GLU A 21 -8.96 -5.58 9.02
C GLU A 21 -7.83 -5.38 8.02
N THR A 22 -7.19 -4.21 8.05
CA THR A 22 -6.05 -3.89 7.21
C THR A 22 -4.89 -4.86 7.46
N GLU A 23 -4.55 -5.14 8.72
CA GLU A 23 -3.49 -6.07 9.07
C GLU A 23 -3.72 -7.48 8.52
N CYS A 24 -4.95 -8.00 8.66
CA CYS A 24 -5.33 -9.30 8.10
C CYS A 24 -5.14 -9.32 6.58
N ILE A 25 -5.63 -8.31 5.87
CA ILE A 25 -5.50 -8.22 4.41
C ILE A 25 -4.03 -8.15 3.99
N LEU A 26 -3.20 -7.35 4.66
CA LEU A 26 -1.78 -7.26 4.34
C LEU A 26 -1.03 -8.56 4.62
N ARG A 27 -1.36 -9.25 5.71
CA ARG A 27 -0.76 -10.55 6.03
C ARG A 27 -1.06 -11.56 4.94
N ASP A 28 -2.32 -11.66 4.53
CA ASP A 28 -2.76 -12.62 3.53
C ASP A 28 -2.18 -12.28 2.14
N LEU A 29 -2.04 -10.98 1.83
CA LEU A 29 -1.39 -10.49 0.61
C LEU A 29 0.07 -10.94 0.51
N PHE A 30 0.87 -10.71 1.56
CA PHE A 30 2.30 -11.01 1.53
C PHE A 30 2.64 -12.48 1.82
N ALA A 31 1.65 -13.26 2.24
CA ALA A 31 1.76 -14.72 2.31
C ALA A 31 1.82 -15.37 0.92
N LYS A 32 1.31 -14.72 -0.14
CA LYS A 32 1.39 -15.22 -1.53
C LYS A 32 2.85 -15.36 -1.97
N ASP A 33 3.22 -16.46 -2.63
CA ASP A 33 4.59 -16.70 -3.13
C ASP A 33 4.88 -15.97 -4.44
N GLY A 34 6.16 -15.64 -4.65
CA GLY A 34 6.66 -14.99 -5.86
C GLY A 34 6.78 -13.46 -5.78
N PRO A 35 7.37 -12.85 -6.81
CA PRO A 35 7.45 -11.40 -6.93
C PRO A 35 6.06 -10.79 -7.11
N LEU A 36 5.83 -9.64 -6.49
CA LEU A 36 4.53 -9.00 -6.48
C LEU A 36 4.66 -7.48 -6.48
N HIS A 37 4.02 -6.82 -7.44
CA HIS A 37 3.83 -5.37 -7.48
C HIS A 37 2.37 -5.02 -7.19
N VAL A 38 2.10 -4.40 -6.03
CA VAL A 38 0.73 -4.07 -5.61
C VAL A 38 0.60 -2.58 -5.35
N ARG A 39 -0.53 -2.01 -5.77
CA ARG A 39 -0.95 -0.68 -5.34
C ARG A 39 -1.91 -0.79 -4.17
N ILE A 40 -1.55 -0.18 -3.05
CA ILE A 40 -2.37 -0.15 -1.83
C ILE A 40 -2.97 1.25 -1.67
N ILE A 41 -4.29 1.35 -1.73
CA ILE A 41 -5.03 2.60 -1.52
C ILE A 41 -5.41 2.70 -0.03
N VAL A 42 -4.81 3.65 0.68
CA VAL A 42 -5.04 3.89 2.13
C VAL A 42 -5.95 5.10 2.39
N GLY A 43 -6.28 5.85 1.34
CA GLY A 43 -7.02 7.09 1.42
C GLY A 43 -6.16 8.27 1.87
N LYS A 44 -6.62 9.50 1.59
CA LYS A 44 -5.83 10.71 1.86
C LYS A 44 -5.81 11.14 3.32
N GLY A 45 -6.78 10.71 4.12
CA GLY A 45 -6.95 11.10 5.53
C GLY A 45 -7.41 12.55 5.73
N ILE A 46 -7.93 13.22 4.70
CA ILE A 46 -8.34 14.64 4.74
C ILE A 46 -9.55 14.87 5.67
N HIS A 47 -10.37 13.85 5.91
CA HIS A 47 -11.61 13.95 6.71
C HIS A 47 -11.57 13.14 8.03
N SER A 48 -10.45 12.49 8.35
CA SER A 48 -10.34 11.75 9.61
C SER A 48 -9.89 12.69 10.74
N LYS A 49 -10.66 12.75 11.84
CA LYS A 49 -10.35 13.61 13.00
C LYS A 49 -8.97 13.35 13.62
N GLY A 50 -8.38 12.17 13.41
CA GLY A 50 -7.06 11.77 13.88
C GLY A 50 -5.96 11.74 12.82
N GLY A 51 -6.20 12.28 11.61
CA GLY A 51 -5.23 12.21 10.51
C GLY A 51 -5.18 10.84 9.82
N PRO A 52 -4.22 10.60 8.92
CA PRO A 52 -4.16 9.42 8.05
C PRO A 52 -3.60 8.18 8.79
N VAL A 53 -4.32 7.71 9.81
CA VAL A 53 -3.90 6.58 10.66
C VAL A 53 -3.51 5.33 9.86
N LEU A 54 -4.30 4.96 8.84
CA LEU A 54 -4.01 3.79 8.00
C LEU A 54 -2.72 3.94 7.21
N ARG A 55 -2.40 5.15 6.72
CA ARG A 55 -1.17 5.37 5.96
C ARG A 55 0.05 5.06 6.81
N ASP A 56 0.07 5.58 8.03
CA ASP A 56 1.20 5.40 8.94
C ASP A 56 1.30 3.95 9.40
N PHE A 57 0.16 3.31 9.68
CA PHE A 57 0.11 1.88 9.97
C PHE A 57 0.69 1.03 8.83
N VAL A 58 0.24 1.23 7.58
CA VAL A 58 0.70 0.46 6.43
C VAL A 58 2.20 0.68 6.19
N LYS A 59 2.68 1.93 6.26
CA LYS A 59 4.12 2.23 6.11
C LYS A 59 4.97 1.52 7.17
N ASN A 60 4.52 1.55 8.43
CA ASN A 60 5.22 0.85 9.53
C ASN A 60 5.21 -0.66 9.33
N TYR A 61 4.08 -1.23 8.92
CA TYR A 61 3.95 -2.66 8.60
C TYR A 61 4.95 -3.08 7.52
N LEU A 62 5.03 -2.33 6.41
CA LEU A 62 5.94 -2.61 5.30
C LEU A 62 7.41 -2.46 5.71
N THR A 63 7.73 -1.37 6.42
CA THR A 63 9.08 -1.08 6.91
C THR A 63 9.57 -2.16 7.87
N SER A 64 8.72 -2.62 8.80
CA SER A 64 9.07 -3.68 9.77
C SER A 64 9.42 -5.02 9.12
N ARG A 65 8.99 -5.24 7.88
CA ARG A 65 9.24 -6.46 7.09
C ARG A 65 10.28 -6.24 6.00
N ASN A 66 10.93 -5.08 5.98
CA ASN A 66 11.88 -4.69 4.94
C ASN A 66 11.30 -4.79 3.52
N ILE A 67 9.99 -4.53 3.37
CA ILE A 67 9.31 -4.55 2.07
C ILE A 67 9.48 -3.18 1.43
N ARG A 68 9.89 -3.15 0.15
CA ARG A 68 10.09 -1.92 -0.60
C ARG A 68 8.76 -1.30 -0.99
N PHE A 69 8.61 0.01 -0.78
CA PHE A 69 7.44 0.75 -1.22
C PHE A 69 7.77 2.19 -1.61
N SER A 70 6.88 2.82 -2.37
CA SER A 70 6.93 4.23 -2.74
C SER A 70 5.53 4.82 -2.81
N GLN A 71 5.43 6.14 -2.73
CA GLN A 71 4.16 6.83 -2.94
C GLN A 71 3.72 6.75 -4.42
N SER A 72 2.43 6.54 -4.67
CA SER A 72 1.90 6.45 -6.03
C SER A 72 1.92 7.81 -6.78
N LYS A 73 1.82 7.71 -8.11
CA LYS A 73 1.48 8.79 -9.06
C LYS A 73 0.40 9.73 -8.48
N ILE A 74 0.47 11.06 -8.63
CA ILE A 74 -0.67 11.96 -8.32
C ILE A 74 -1.94 11.48 -9.06
N GLN A 75 -1.79 11.08 -10.32
CA GLN A 75 -2.83 10.51 -11.18
C GLN A 75 -3.32 9.12 -10.73
N ASP A 76 -2.58 8.42 -9.87
CA ASP A 76 -2.79 7.04 -9.43
C ASP A 76 -3.17 6.95 -7.93
N GLY A 77 -3.53 8.07 -7.31
CA GLY A 77 -3.93 8.17 -5.90
C GLY A 77 -3.07 9.09 -5.04
N GLY A 78 -1.87 9.46 -5.51
CA GLY A 78 -0.96 10.39 -4.86
C GLY A 78 -0.65 9.97 -3.42
N ASP A 79 -0.80 10.90 -2.47
CA ASP A 79 -0.62 10.61 -1.04
C ASP A 79 -1.57 9.51 -0.52
N GLY A 80 -2.68 9.26 -1.21
CA GLY A 80 -3.67 8.25 -0.83
C GLY A 80 -3.32 6.82 -1.22
N ALA A 81 -2.20 6.59 -1.93
CA ALA A 81 -1.81 5.27 -2.40
C ALA A 81 -0.30 5.03 -2.32
N LEU A 82 0.07 3.76 -2.12
CA LEU A 82 1.44 3.27 -2.07
C LEU A 82 1.63 2.19 -3.13
N GLU A 83 2.68 2.29 -3.92
CA GLU A 83 3.20 1.19 -4.74
C GLU A 83 4.12 0.33 -3.86
N VAL A 84 3.90 -0.97 -3.83
CA VAL A 84 4.64 -1.93 -3.01
C VAL A 84 5.28 -2.99 -3.90
N TYR A 85 6.55 -3.25 -3.67
CA TYR A 85 7.38 -4.15 -4.46
C TYR A 85 7.92 -5.25 -3.54
N VAL A 86 7.56 -6.48 -3.83
CA VAL A 86 8.07 -7.67 -3.15
C VAL A 86 8.99 -8.40 -4.12
N GLU A 87 10.26 -8.50 -3.74
CA GLU A 87 11.27 -9.32 -4.40
C GLU A 87 11.46 -10.56 -3.50
N LYS A 88 10.89 -11.71 -3.88
CA LYS A 88 11.07 -13.00 -3.18
C LYS A 88 12.10 -13.85 -3.90
#